data_AF-A0A432DZD6-F1
#
_entry.id   AF-A0A432DZD6-F1
#
_cell.length_a   1.000
_cell.length_b   1.000
_cell.length_c   1.000
_cell.angle_alpha   90.00
_cell.angle_beta   90.00
_cell.angle_gamma   90.00
#
_symmetry.space_group_name_H-M   'P 1'
#
loop_
_entity.id
_entity.type
_entity.pdbx_description
1 polymer ?
#
loop_
_entity_poly.entity_id
_entity_poly.type
_entity_poly.pdbx_seq_one_letter_code
_entity_poly.pdbx_strand_id
1 'polypeptide(L)'
;MIRRIIDKYKGSEFIKNVAVVMTGTAVSQLIAIAVTPILTRNYTPEDFGYYTTFIAIYTVLCSFATGKYERVILLSKNENDIVVVSSLGMAISIFSPHSLLFLSIFLLYF
;
A
#
# COMPACT_ATOMS: atom_id res chain seq x y z
N MET A 1 13.90 -28.46 -5.75
CA MET A 1 14.60 -27.39 -5.00
C MET A 1 13.63 -26.56 -4.15
N ILE A 2 12.55 -26.01 -4.73
CA ILE A 2 11.54 -25.17 -4.03
C ILE A 2 10.88 -25.88 -2.82
N ARG A 3 10.47 -27.15 -2.96
CA ARG A 3 9.86 -27.92 -1.84
C ARG A 3 10.74 -28.02 -0.59
N ARG A 4 12.07 -28.13 -0.74
CA ARG A 4 13.02 -28.18 0.40
C ARG A 4 13.12 -26.86 1.16
N ILE A 5 12.99 -25.72 0.47
CA ILE A 5 12.99 -24.40 1.12
C ILE A 5 11.69 -24.21 1.90
N ILE A 6 10.55 -24.60 1.30
CA ILE A 6 9.23 -24.52 1.94
C ILE A 6 9.18 -25.40 3.20
N ASP A 7 9.67 -26.64 3.12
CA ASP A 7 9.68 -27.54 4.28
C ASP A 7 10.65 -27.09 5.39
N LYS A 8 11.71 -26.33 5.06
CA LYS A 8 12.67 -25.78 6.03
C LYS A 8 12.12 -24.60 6.84
N TYR A 9 11.15 -23.85 6.29
CA TYR A 9 10.54 -22.69 6.94
C TYR A 9 9.06 -22.88 7.28
N LYS A 10 8.48 -24.05 6.97
CA LYS A 10 7.11 -24.44 7.35
C LYS A 10 6.91 -24.24 8.86
N GLY A 11 5.91 -23.45 9.22
CA GLY A 11 5.58 -23.17 10.62
C GLY A 11 6.47 -22.14 11.33
N SER A 12 7.41 -21.49 10.63
CA SER A 12 8.20 -20.39 11.22
C SER A 12 7.39 -19.11 11.34
N GLU A 13 7.71 -18.30 12.36
CA GLU A 13 7.23 -16.91 12.53
C GLU A 13 7.36 -16.09 11.24
N PHE A 14 8.43 -16.31 10.46
CA PHE A 14 8.65 -15.65 9.17
C PHE A 14 7.55 -15.96 8.15
N ILE A 15 7.20 -17.24 7.94
CA ILE A 15 6.12 -17.63 7.01
C ILE A 15 4.78 -17.06 7.47
N LYS A 16 4.52 -17.05 8.79
CA LYS A 16 3.29 -16.46 9.35
C LYS A 16 3.21 -14.96 9.06
N ASN A 17 4.28 -14.21 9.32
CA ASN A 17 4.31 -12.77 9.08
C ASN A 17 4.20 -12.42 7.59
N VAL A 18 4.88 -13.17 6.72
CA VAL A 18 4.75 -13.00 5.26
C VAL A 18 3.34 -13.35 4.80
N ALA A 19 2.73 -14.42 5.33
CA ALA A 19 1.36 -14.78 5.01
C ALA A 19 0.34 -13.70 5.42
N VAL A 20 0.53 -13.05 6.57
CA VAL A 20 -0.33 -11.93 7.01
C VAL A 20 -0.24 -10.76 6.02
N VAL A 21 0.96 -10.36 5.59
CA VAL A 21 1.14 -9.27 4.63
C VAL A 21 0.56 -9.63 3.25
N MET A 22 0.81 -10.86 2.78
CA MET A 22 0.30 -11.33 1.49
C MET A 22 -1.22 -11.43 1.48
N THR A 23 -1.83 -11.96 2.54
CA THR A 23 -3.29 -12.09 2.64
C THR A 23 -3.95 -10.71 2.69
N GLY A 24 -3.39 -9.75 3.43
CA GLY A 24 -3.85 -8.36 3.41
C GLY A 24 -3.80 -7.74 2.00
N THR A 25 -2.69 -7.95 1.29
CA THR A 25 -2.54 -7.48 -0.10
C THR A 25 -3.56 -8.13 -1.04
N ALA A 26 -3.74 -9.45 -0.93
CA ALA A 26 -4.67 -10.20 -1.77
C ALA A 26 -6.13 -9.76 -1.54
N VAL A 27 -6.54 -9.56 -0.28
CA VAL A 27 -7.88 -9.05 0.05
C VAL A 27 -8.09 -7.66 -0.53
N SER A 28 -7.11 -6.77 -0.41
CA SER A 28 -7.19 -5.42 -1.00
C SER A 28 -7.42 -5.46 -2.52
N GLN A 29 -6.67 -6.31 -3.23
CA GLN A 29 -6.83 -6.46 -4.68
C GLN A 29 -8.17 -7.10 -5.06
N LEU A 30 -8.64 -8.09 -4.29
CA LEU A 30 -9.95 -8.70 -4.52
C LEU A 30 -11.09 -7.68 -4.38
N ILE A 31 -10.99 -6.77 -3.41
CA ILE A 31 -11.95 -5.66 -3.27
C ILE A 31 -11.91 -4.77 -4.52
N ALA A 32 -10.73 -4.39 -5.01
CA ALA A 32 -10.61 -3.57 -6.22
C ALA A 32 -11.25 -4.26 -7.45
N ILE A 33 -10.98 -5.56 -7.63
CA ILE A 33 -11.58 -6.36 -8.73
C ILE A 33 -13.10 -6.45 -8.57
N ALA A 34 -13.60 -6.67 -7.35
CA ALA A 34 -15.04 -6.76 -7.07
C ALA A 34 -15.79 -5.44 -7.29
N VAL A 35 -15.12 -4.30 -7.06
CA VAL A 35 -15.69 -2.96 -7.29
C VAL A 35 -15.60 -2.55 -8.76
N THR A 36 -14.64 -3.08 -9.51
CA THR A 36 -14.46 -2.80 -10.95
C THR A 36 -15.76 -2.93 -11.78
N PRO A 37 -16.58 -4.00 -11.68
CA PRO A 37 -17.84 -4.10 -12.46
C PRO A 37 -18.86 -3.00 -12.13
N ILE A 38 -18.82 -2.46 -10.91
CA ILE A 38 -19.66 -1.31 -10.52
C ILE A 38 -19.13 -0.05 -11.20
N LEU A 39 -17.81 0.14 -11.22
CA LEU A 39 -17.17 1.28 -11.87
C LEU A 39 -17.35 1.24 -13.39
N THR A 40 -17.10 0.10 -14.03
CA THR A 40 -17.20 -0.02 -15.50
C THR A 40 -18.62 0.11 -16.04
N ARG A 41 -19.64 -0.06 -15.19
CA ARG A 41 -21.03 0.24 -15.54
C ARG A 41 -21.34 1.75 -15.52
N ASN A 42 -20.69 2.51 -14.64
CA ASN A 42 -20.99 3.94 -14.42
C ASN A 42 -20.01 4.89 -15.13
N TYR A 43 -18.80 4.42 -15.45
CA TYR A 43 -17.72 5.21 -16.04
C TYR A 43 -17.36 4.71 -17.44
N THR A 44 -16.93 5.64 -18.29
CA THR A 44 -16.51 5.33 -19.66
C THR A 44 -15.08 4.77 -19.67
N PRO A 45 -14.68 4.04 -20.73
CA PRO A 45 -13.30 3.56 -20.87
C PRO A 45 -12.24 4.69 -20.84
N GLU A 46 -12.59 5.88 -21.30
CA GLU A 46 -11.71 7.06 -21.29
C GLU A 46 -11.45 7.54 -19.86
N ASP A 47 -12.45 7.49 -18.98
CA ASP A 47 -12.30 7.82 -17.55
C ASP A 47 -11.28 6.91 -16.85
N PHE A 48 -11.22 5.63 -17.23
CA PHE A 48 -10.20 4.70 -16.71
C PHE A 48 -8.79 5.06 -17.19
N GLY A 49 -8.64 5.67 -18.37
CA GLY A 49 -7.37 6.19 -18.87
C GLY A 49 -6.84 7.35 -18.03
N TYR A 50 -7.73 8.29 -17.69
CA TYR A 50 -7.40 9.40 -16.77
C TYR A 50 -7.07 8.87 -15.37
N TYR A 51 -7.88 7.95 -14.83
CA TYR A 51 -7.65 7.32 -13.54
C TYR A 51 -6.28 6.63 -13.45
N THR A 52 -5.92 5.83 -14.47
CA THR A 52 -4.66 5.09 -14.49
C THR A 52 -3.45 6.03 -14.55
N THR A 53 -3.55 7.09 -15.37
CA THR A 53 -2.51 8.13 -15.46
C THR A 53 -2.33 8.84 -14.12
N PHE A 54 -3.43 9.22 -13.48
CA PHE A 54 -3.42 9.84 -12.16
C PHE A 54 -2.77 8.92 -11.12
N ILE A 55 -3.17 7.65 -11.06
CA ILE A 55 -2.60 6.66 -10.13
C ILE A 55 -1.11 6.46 -10.35
N ALA A 56 -0.64 6.42 -11.60
CA ALA A 56 0.78 6.24 -11.90
C ALA A 56 1.63 7.37 -11.28
N ILE A 57 1.23 8.62 -11.49
CA ILE A 57 1.90 9.79 -10.91
C ILE A 57 1.78 9.78 -9.38
N TYR A 58 0.57 9.54 -8.88
CA TYR A 58 0.29 9.49 -7.44
C TYR A 58 1.14 8.44 -6.72
N THR A 59 1.34 7.26 -7.31
CA THR A 59 2.14 6.17 -6.73
C THR A 59 3.60 6.58 -6.55
N VAL A 60 4.17 7.27 -7.55
CA VAL A 60 5.53 7.80 -7.48
C VAL A 60 5.64 8.82 -6.34
N LEU A 61 4.74 9.81 -6.31
CA LEU A 61 4.72 10.84 -5.27
C LEU A 61 4.53 10.24 -3.88
N CYS A 62 3.66 9.25 -3.73
CA CYS A 62 3.40 8.56 -2.48
C CYS A 62 4.65 7.87 -1.92
N SER A 63 5.51 7.31 -2.78
CA SER A 63 6.78 6.72 -2.34
C SER A 63 7.76 7.75 -1.75
N PHE A 64 7.66 9.02 -2.14
CA PHE A 64 8.44 10.11 -1.52
C PHE A 64 7.73 10.65 -0.27
N ALA A 65 6.41 10.81 -0.35
CA ALA A 65 5.56 11.35 0.71
C ALA A 65 5.61 10.55 2.01
N THR A 66 5.72 9.22 1.89
CA THR A 66 5.82 8.28 3.02
C THR A 66 7.22 8.18 3.61
N GLY A 67 8.24 8.77 2.98
CA GLY A 67 9.64 8.73 3.45
C GLY A 67 10.24 7.32 3.60
N LYS A 68 9.51 6.27 3.17
CA LYS A 68 9.82 4.85 3.41
C LYS A 68 9.99 4.50 4.90
N TYR A 69 9.24 5.17 5.78
CA TYR A 69 9.25 4.88 7.21
C TYR A 69 8.81 3.43 7.50
N GLU A 70 8.07 2.78 6.60
CA GLU A 70 7.77 1.35 6.70
C GLU A 70 9.01 0.45 6.77
N ARG A 71 10.16 0.87 6.21
CA ARG A 71 11.41 0.09 6.28
C ARG A 71 12.10 0.19 7.63
N VAL A 72 11.90 1.30 8.35
CA VAL A 72 12.52 1.51 9.65
C VAL A 72 11.99 0.50 10.66
N ILE A 73 10.72 0.09 10.53
CA ILE A 73 10.08 -0.96 11.33
C ILE A 73 10.89 -2.27 11.29
N LEU A 74 11.44 -2.62 10.12
CA LEU A 74 12.23 -3.85 9.93
C LEU A 74 13.65 -3.76 10.52
N LEU A 75 14.14 -2.56 10.82
CA LEU A 75 15.47 -2.31 11.39
C LEU A 75 15.43 -2.12 12.91
N SER A 76 14.27 -1.82 13.48
CA SER A 76 14.09 -1.63 14.93
C SER A 76 14.30 -2.94 15.69
N LYS A 77 15.14 -2.89 16.73
CA LYS A 77 15.49 -4.07 17.56
C LYS A 77 14.66 -4.21 18.83
N ASN A 78 14.11 -3.10 19.33
CA ASN A 78 13.31 -3.08 20.56
C ASN A 78 11.83 -2.98 20.25
N GLU A 79 10.99 -3.65 21.06
CA GLU A 79 9.53 -3.62 20.90
C GLU A 79 8.94 -2.22 21.02
N ASN A 80 9.44 -1.40 21.97
CA ASN A 80 9.01 -0.01 22.14
C ASN A 80 9.32 0.83 20.89
N ASP A 81 10.50 0.63 20.28
CA ASP A 81 10.89 1.35 19.06
C ASP A 81 10.03 0.93 17.87
N ILE A 82 9.64 -0.33 17.79
CA ILE A 82 8.72 -0.84 16.76
C ILE A 82 7.35 -0.15 16.89
N VAL A 83 6.79 -0.02 18.09
CA VAL A 83 5.49 0.62 18.31
C VAL A 83 5.53 2.10 17.95
N VAL A 84 6.58 2.82 18.37
CA VAL A 84 6.74 4.24 18.07
C VAL A 84 6.93 4.46 16.57
N VAL A 85 7.82 3.72 15.92
CA VAL A 85 8.06 3.86 14.48
C VAL A 85 6.83 3.45 13.66
N SER A 86 6.11 2.40 14.07
CA SER A 86 4.90 1.95 13.37
C SER A 86 3.77 2.97 13.46
N SER A 87 3.56 3.58 14.63
CA SER A 87 2.54 4.62 14.81
C SER A 87 2.87 5.89 14.04
N LEU A 88 4.13 6.33 14.05
CA LEU A 88 4.63 7.42 13.20
C LEU A 88 4.48 7.10 11.71
N GLY A 89 4.89 5.91 11.28
CA GLY A 89 4.76 5.46 9.90
C GLY A 89 3.32 5.42 9.41
N MET A 90 2.39 4.95 10.25
CA MET A 90 0.95 5.00 9.97
C MET A 90 0.43 6.44 9.85
N ALA A 91 0.81 7.32 10.78
CA ALA A 91 0.39 8.72 10.72
C ALA A 91 0.88 9.39 9.42
N ILE A 92 2.16 9.25 9.08
CA ILE A 92 2.73 9.81 7.86
C ILE A 92 2.02 9.24 6.62
N SER A 93 1.74 7.94 6.60
CA SER A 93 1.06 7.27 5.47
C SER A 93 -0.38 7.72 5.28
N ILE A 94 -1.08 8.15 6.34
CA ILE A 94 -2.45 8.66 6.24
C ILE A 94 -2.46 10.14 5.84
N PHE A 95 -1.61 10.97 6.43
CA PHE A 95 -1.64 12.42 6.19
C PHE A 95 -0.92 12.84 4.90
N SER A 96 0.25 12.30 4.63
CA SER A 96 1.15 12.80 3.57
C SER A 96 0.60 12.54 2.15
N PRO A 97 0.15 11.32 1.80
CA PRO A 97 -0.40 11.07 0.46
C PRO A 97 -1.75 11.76 0.22
N HIS A 98 -2.60 11.85 1.25
CA HIS A 98 -3.94 12.44 1.11
C HIS A 98 -3.90 13.96 0.96
N SER A 99 -2.95 14.63 1.61
CA SER A 99 -2.70 16.07 1.40
C SER A 99 -2.18 16.38 -0.01
N LEU A 100 -1.31 15.54 -0.57
CA LEU A 100 -0.86 15.66 -1.96
C LEU A 100 -2.02 15.48 -2.96
N LEU A 101 -2.91 14.52 -2.68
CA LEU A 101 -4.12 14.31 -3.49
C LEU A 101 -5.02 15.54 -3.45
N PHE A 102 -5.26 16.10 -2.26
CA PHE A 102 -6.02 17.34 -2.10
C PHE A 102 -5.40 18.51 -2.87
N LEU A 103 -4.09 18.73 -2.75
CA LEU A 103 -3.38 19.79 -3.47
C LEU A 103 -3.48 19.62 -5.00
N SER A 104 -3.36 18.39 -5.50
CA SER A 104 -3.48 18.12 -6.94
C SER A 104 -4.87 18.44 -7.48
N ILE A 105 -5.92 18.17 -6.71
CA ILE A 105 -7.31 18.51 -7.08
C ILE A 105 -7.49 20.03 -7.01
N PHE A 106 -6.98 20.68 -5.97
CA PHE A 106 -7.07 22.13 -5.81
C PHE A 106 -6.46 22.88 -7.01
N LEU A 107 -5.24 22.52 -7.42
CA LEU A 107 -4.55 23.13 -8.58
C LEU A 107 -5.21 22.84 -9.94
N LEU A 108 -6.01 21.79 -10.05
CA LEU A 108 -6.73 21.48 -11.28
C LEU A 108 -8.05 22.25 -11.41
N TYR A 109 -8.62 22.71 -10.29
CA TYR A 109 -9.93 23.38 -10.25
C TYR A 109 -9.85 24.90 -10.02
N PHE A 110 -8.73 25.42 -9.52
CA PHE A 110 -8.46 26.85 -9.29
C PHE A 110 -7.13 27.26 -9.92
#